data_AF-A0A437QYS1-F1
#
_entry.id   AF-A0A437QYS1-F1
#
_cell.length_a   1.000
_cell.length_b   1.000
_cell.length_c   1.000
_cell.angle_alpha   90.00
_cell.angle_beta   90.00
_cell.angle_gamma   90.00
#
_symmetry.space_group_name_H-M   'P 1'
#
loop_
_entity.id
_entity.type
_entity.pdbx_description
1 polymer ?
#
loop_
_entity_poly.entity_id
_entity_poly.type
_entity_poly.pdbx_seq_one_letter_code
_entity_poly.pdbx_strand_id
1 'polypeptide(L)'
;MGFQGQAGMEDLTRALFGPGVRLFPVYLLATVIIAFAIYQATKPGKPFLKWLLPREVWRHPSTLLDVKLFAVTRGLFFLGIFNQFAVTNAASILVVSALLGRAESGDPANPLLVGFFALLVNDFGVYWVHRLHHDCTSLWPFHAVHHSAEVMTPITTYRKHPVYDLISSVVRGAFYGVLQGTVIAVFFGPMAATTIVGINLFYFVFNLLGSNLRHSHIWLSYGRVLDHILISPAQHQIHHSRAPRHHNKNYGEVLAIWDWIFGTLYVPKQAEALEFGLADPSGRPLPQPHNSLKEALVEPLEQFAEPLRGHFLSVRKK
;
A
#
# COMPACT_ATOMS: atom_id res chain seq x y z
N MET A 1 -8.03 32.89 7.06
CA MET A 1 -6.58 32.82 6.86
C MET A 1 -5.93 32.69 8.23
N GLY A 2 -5.23 31.58 8.48
CA GLY A 2 -4.62 31.27 9.77
C GLY A 2 -4.29 29.79 9.92
N PHE A 3 -3.61 29.18 8.95
CA PHE A 3 -2.99 27.85 9.09
C PHE A 3 -1.47 28.04 9.20
N GLN A 4 -1.04 28.56 10.35
CA GLN A 4 0.36 28.48 10.79
C GLN A 4 0.36 28.17 12.29
N GLY A 5 -0.13 26.98 12.65
CA GLY A 5 0.31 26.34 13.88
C GLY A 5 1.69 25.76 13.61
N GLN A 6 2.70 26.16 14.40
CA GLN A 6 4.03 25.54 14.35
C GLN A 6 3.86 24.04 14.57
N ALA A 7 4.16 23.23 13.54
CA ALA A 7 4.10 21.78 13.65
C ALA A 7 5.02 21.32 14.79
N GLY A 8 4.41 20.79 15.85
CA GLY A 8 5.11 20.45 17.08
C GLY A 8 5.79 19.08 17.01
N MET A 9 6.57 18.75 18.04
CA MET A 9 7.14 17.41 18.22
C MET A 9 6.05 16.31 18.25
N GLU A 10 4.86 16.64 18.74
CA GLU A 10 3.70 15.74 18.77
C GLU A 10 3.17 15.44 17.35
N ASP A 11 3.10 16.45 16.47
CA ASP A 11 2.67 16.27 15.07
C ASP A 11 3.66 15.40 14.30
N LEU A 12 4.96 15.62 14.52
CA LEU A 12 6.01 14.79 13.93
C LEU A 12 5.92 13.35 14.44
N THR A 13 5.73 13.15 15.74
CA THR A 13 5.57 11.82 16.34
C THR A 13 4.35 11.11 15.76
N ARG A 14 3.22 11.80 15.59
CA ARG A 14 2.01 11.25 14.99
C ARG A 14 2.20 10.94 13.49
N ALA A 15 2.95 11.75 12.76
CA ALA A 15 3.26 11.51 11.34
C ALA A 15 4.17 10.30 11.11
N LEU A 16 5.04 9.99 12.08
CA LEU A 16 5.98 8.87 12.02
C LEU A 16 5.43 7.58 12.64
N PHE A 17 4.67 7.70 13.73
CA PHE A 17 4.26 6.57 14.57
C PHE A 17 2.78 6.60 14.96
N GLY A 18 1.94 7.38 14.29
CA GLY A 18 0.49 7.40 14.54
C GLY A 18 -0.25 6.18 13.97
N PRO A 19 -1.53 5.97 14.32
CA PRO A 19 -2.32 4.81 13.91
C PRO A 19 -2.57 4.69 12.40
N GLY A 20 -2.34 5.76 11.62
CA GLY A 20 -2.36 5.73 10.16
C GLY A 20 -1.07 5.20 9.52
N VAL A 21 -0.07 4.81 10.33
CA VAL A 21 1.26 4.41 9.88
C VAL A 21 1.54 2.98 10.35
N ARG A 22 2.15 2.13 9.51
CA ARG A 22 2.49 0.74 9.85
C ARG A 22 3.42 0.60 11.06
N LEU A 23 4.18 1.66 11.36
CA LEU A 23 5.12 1.73 12.48
C LEU A 23 4.46 2.15 13.80
N PHE A 24 3.14 2.28 13.86
CA PHE A 24 2.42 2.50 15.10
C PHE A 24 2.80 1.41 16.13
N PRO A 25 3.20 1.77 17.37
CA PRO A 25 3.71 0.80 18.35
C PRO A 25 2.77 -0.37 18.64
N VAL A 26 1.45 -0.17 18.59
CA VAL A 26 0.48 -1.25 18.80
C VAL A 26 0.55 -2.29 17.66
N TYR A 27 0.70 -1.84 16.40
CA TYR A 27 0.87 -2.77 15.27
C TYR A 27 2.19 -3.52 15.37
N LEU A 28 3.27 -2.85 15.81
CA LEU A 28 4.57 -3.50 16.01
C LEU A 28 4.52 -4.53 17.13
N LEU A 29 3.85 -4.22 18.24
CA LEU A 29 3.65 -5.18 19.34
C LEU A 29 2.86 -6.41 18.88
N ALA A 30 1.73 -6.20 18.19
CA ALA A 30 0.96 -7.30 17.61
C ALA A 30 1.80 -8.16 16.66
N THR A 31 2.64 -7.52 15.85
CA THR A 31 3.57 -8.19 14.93
C THR A 31 4.58 -9.07 15.67
N VAL A 32 5.17 -8.57 16.76
CA VAL A 32 6.11 -9.34 17.59
C VAL A 32 5.43 -10.51 18.27
N ILE A 33 4.20 -10.34 18.78
CA ILE A 33 3.41 -11.43 19.39
C ILE A 33 3.13 -12.53 18.36
N ILE A 34 2.67 -12.16 17.16
CA ILE A 34 2.40 -13.12 16.07
C ILE A 34 3.69 -13.81 15.64
N ALA A 35 4.78 -13.06 15.47
CA ALA A 35 6.09 -13.62 15.14
C ALA A 35 6.59 -14.59 16.22
N PHE A 36 6.37 -14.30 17.50
CA PHE A 36 6.71 -15.19 18.60
C PHE A 36 5.87 -16.49 18.57
N ALA A 37 4.57 -16.40 18.29
CA ALA A 37 3.73 -17.58 18.08
C ALA A 37 4.25 -18.45 16.92
N ILE A 38 4.60 -17.84 15.78
CA ILE A 38 5.19 -18.54 14.63
C ILE A 38 6.54 -19.18 15.01
N TYR A 39 7.39 -18.48 15.75
CA TYR A 39 8.67 -18.98 16.23
C TYR A 39 8.50 -20.24 17.10
N GLN A 40 7.55 -20.22 18.03
CA GLN A 40 7.25 -21.37 18.89
C GLN A 40 6.70 -22.57 18.10
N ALA A 41 5.91 -22.31 17.05
CA ALA A 41 5.36 -23.35 16.19
C ALA A 41 6.40 -23.99 15.25
N THR A 42 7.32 -23.17 14.70
CA THR A 42 8.29 -23.60 13.67
C THR A 42 9.63 -24.05 14.25
N LYS A 43 9.97 -23.62 15.47
CA LYS A 43 11.23 -23.95 16.18
C LYS A 43 12.48 -23.87 15.29
N PRO A 44 12.81 -22.68 14.75
CA PRO A 44 13.83 -22.52 13.70
C PRO A 44 15.29 -22.76 14.15
N GLY A 45 15.54 -23.23 15.38
CA GLY A 45 16.87 -23.60 15.87
C GLY A 45 17.82 -22.45 16.18
N LYS A 46 17.36 -21.19 16.17
CA LYS A 46 18.13 -19.99 16.53
C LYS A 46 17.41 -19.21 17.62
N PRO A 47 18.09 -18.43 18.49
CA PRO A 47 17.43 -17.58 19.47
C PRO A 47 16.42 -16.61 18.83
N PHE A 48 15.26 -16.38 19.48
CA PHE A 48 14.16 -15.58 18.95
C PHE A 48 14.60 -14.23 18.34
N LEU A 49 15.41 -13.45 19.07
CA LEU A 49 15.88 -12.15 18.55
C LEU A 49 16.77 -12.26 17.30
N LYS A 50 17.59 -13.31 17.20
CA LYS A 50 18.41 -13.55 16.01
C LYS A 50 17.57 -14.03 14.82
N TRP A 51 16.46 -14.73 15.09
CA TRP A 51 15.49 -15.15 14.07
C TRP A 51 14.58 -14.00 13.62
N LEU A 52 14.14 -13.15 14.54
CA LEU A 52 13.29 -11.98 14.26
C LEU A 52 14.07 -10.87 13.56
N LEU A 53 15.34 -10.65 13.96
CA LEU A 53 16.19 -9.59 13.43
C LEU A 53 17.49 -10.15 12.80
N PRO A 54 17.39 -10.93 11.70
CA PRO A 54 18.54 -11.50 11.03
C PRO A 54 19.43 -10.40 10.44
N ARG A 55 20.74 -10.48 10.65
CA ARG A 55 21.69 -9.42 10.24
C ARG A 55 21.72 -9.28 8.72
N GLU A 56 21.58 -10.38 8.01
CA GLU A 56 21.51 -10.48 6.55
C GLU A 56 20.35 -9.69 5.94
N VAL A 57 19.25 -9.48 6.69
CA VAL A 57 18.10 -8.65 6.26
C VAL A 57 18.27 -7.21 6.75
N TRP A 58 18.51 -7.02 8.04
CA TRP A 58 18.46 -5.68 8.65
C TRP A 58 19.69 -4.82 8.37
N ARG A 59 20.81 -5.41 7.95
CA ARG A 59 22.02 -4.69 7.51
C ARG A 59 22.18 -4.70 5.99
N HIS A 60 21.21 -5.25 5.25
CA HIS A 60 21.27 -5.28 3.80
C HIS A 60 21.23 -3.86 3.20
N PRO A 61 21.98 -3.56 2.13
CA PRO A 61 21.92 -2.27 1.45
C PRO A 61 20.50 -1.85 1.03
N SER A 62 19.67 -2.80 0.60
CA SER A 62 18.24 -2.57 0.30
C SER A 62 17.47 -1.98 1.48
N THR A 63 17.67 -2.52 2.70
CA THR A 63 17.01 -2.01 3.92
C THR A 63 17.45 -0.58 4.24
N LEU A 64 18.72 -0.23 3.98
CA LEU A 64 19.20 1.13 4.17
C LEU A 64 18.52 2.11 3.19
N LEU A 65 18.27 1.69 1.94
CA LEU A 65 17.52 2.51 1.00
C LEU A 65 16.06 2.69 1.45
N ASP A 66 15.42 1.65 1.99
CA ASP A 66 14.06 1.75 2.53
C ASP A 66 13.98 2.83 3.63
N VAL A 67 14.96 2.89 4.53
CA VAL A 67 15.06 3.92 5.57
C VAL A 67 15.22 5.32 4.97
N LYS A 68 16.05 5.48 3.93
CA LYS A 68 16.25 6.77 3.24
C LYS A 68 14.96 7.24 2.55
N LEU A 69 14.29 6.35 1.81
CA LEU A 69 13.02 6.66 1.14
C LEU A 69 11.90 6.94 2.14
N PHE A 70 11.86 6.22 3.26
CA PHE A 70 10.95 6.52 4.37
C PHE A 70 11.17 7.94 4.88
N ALA A 71 12.41 8.32 5.20
CA ALA A 71 12.72 9.67 5.70
C ALA A 71 12.31 10.76 4.70
N VAL A 72 12.59 10.59 3.41
CA VAL A 72 12.19 11.53 2.36
C VAL A 72 10.67 11.64 2.27
N THR A 73 9.96 10.51 2.14
CA THR A 73 8.51 10.50 1.95
C THR A 73 7.79 11.09 3.16
N ARG A 74 8.27 10.80 4.38
CA ARG A 74 7.74 11.36 5.62
C ARG A 74 8.02 12.85 5.74
N GLY A 75 9.21 13.30 5.35
CA GLY A 75 9.55 14.72 5.26
C GLY A 75 8.61 15.47 4.31
N LEU A 76 8.41 14.95 3.09
CA LEU A 76 7.50 15.56 2.11
C LEU A 76 6.06 15.62 2.62
N PHE A 77 5.59 14.59 3.31
CA PHE A 77 4.26 14.56 3.94
C PHE A 77 4.15 15.59 5.07
N PHE A 78 5.15 15.66 5.95
CA PHE A 78 5.20 16.64 7.04
C PHE A 78 5.21 18.08 6.52
N LEU A 79 5.89 18.35 5.40
CA LEU A 79 5.86 19.63 4.71
C LEU A 79 4.53 19.93 4.00
N GLY A 80 3.55 19.01 4.05
CA GLY A 80 2.22 19.20 3.48
C GLY A 80 2.18 19.16 1.96
N ILE A 81 3.22 18.68 1.28
CA ILE A 81 3.25 18.56 -0.19
C ILE A 81 2.10 17.66 -0.67
N PHE A 82 1.72 16.66 0.15
CA PHE A 82 0.60 15.77 -0.14
C PHE A 82 -0.77 16.27 0.37
N ASN A 83 -0.84 17.40 1.09
CA ASN A 83 -2.12 17.94 1.59
C ASN A 83 -3.04 18.40 0.46
N GLN A 84 -2.47 18.74 -0.71
CA GLN A 84 -3.24 19.09 -1.90
C GLN A 84 -4.14 17.94 -2.38
N PHE A 85 -3.83 16.68 -2.05
CA PHE A 85 -4.64 15.53 -2.46
C PHE A 85 -5.88 15.32 -1.58
N ALA A 86 -5.84 15.77 -0.33
CA ALA A 86 -7.04 15.82 0.52
C ALA A 86 -8.10 16.77 -0.07
N VAL A 87 -7.65 17.81 -0.77
CA VAL A 87 -8.53 18.76 -1.48
C VAL A 87 -9.27 18.07 -2.63
N THR A 88 -8.62 17.15 -3.37
CA THR A 88 -9.26 16.43 -4.48
C THR A 88 -10.39 15.52 -4.00
N ASN A 89 -10.21 14.84 -2.86
CA ASN A 89 -11.25 14.00 -2.30
C ASN A 89 -12.43 14.83 -1.76
N ALA A 90 -12.14 15.89 -1.01
CA ALA A 90 -13.16 16.82 -0.52
C ALA A 90 -13.94 17.47 -1.68
N ALA A 91 -13.24 17.90 -2.74
CA ALA A 91 -13.86 18.46 -3.93
C ALA A 91 -14.79 17.46 -4.63
N SER A 92 -14.37 16.19 -4.75
CA SER A 92 -15.19 15.14 -5.37
C SER A 92 -16.49 14.89 -4.59
N ILE A 93 -16.40 14.84 -3.26
CA ILE A 93 -17.57 14.72 -2.38
C ILE A 93 -18.51 15.92 -2.56
N LEU A 94 -17.96 17.14 -2.59
CA LEU A 94 -18.73 18.37 -2.74
C LEU A 94 -19.44 18.44 -4.10
N VAL A 95 -18.74 18.09 -5.18
CA VAL A 95 -19.30 18.07 -6.54
C VAL A 95 -20.44 17.06 -6.62
N VAL A 96 -20.24 15.83 -6.13
CA VAL A 96 -21.30 14.81 -6.19
C VAL A 96 -22.50 15.18 -5.31
N SER A 97 -22.26 15.72 -4.12
CA SER A 97 -23.35 16.19 -3.24
C SER A 97 -24.13 17.36 -3.84
N ALA A 98 -23.48 18.22 -4.62
CA ALA A 98 -24.15 19.30 -5.33
C ALA A 98 -24.98 18.79 -6.52
N LEU A 99 -24.49 17.76 -7.22
CA LEU A 99 -25.16 17.19 -8.40
C LEU A 99 -26.36 16.30 -8.07
N LEU A 100 -26.26 15.46 -7.03
CA LEU A 100 -27.30 14.51 -6.66
C LEU A 100 -28.37 15.09 -5.73
N GLY A 101 -28.19 16.35 -5.31
CA GLY A 101 -28.97 16.93 -4.23
C GLY A 101 -28.59 16.35 -2.86
N ARG A 102 -29.00 17.05 -1.80
CA ARG A 102 -28.84 16.53 -0.43
C ARG A 102 -30.08 15.70 -0.11
N ALA A 103 -29.90 14.42 0.21
CA ALA A 103 -30.96 13.67 0.86
C ALA A 103 -31.25 14.30 2.24
N GLU A 104 -32.38 14.99 2.35
CA GLU A 104 -33.01 15.26 3.64
C GLU A 104 -33.80 14.02 4.01
N SER A 105 -33.24 13.14 4.84
CA SER A 105 -33.95 12.30 5.84
C SER A 105 -33.30 10.93 6.07
N GLY A 106 -33.33 10.52 7.33
CA GLY A 106 -33.03 9.18 7.81
C GLY A 106 -32.21 9.19 9.10
N ASP A 107 -32.53 8.26 10.01
CA ASP A 107 -31.65 7.94 11.14
C ASP A 107 -30.23 7.65 10.62
N PRO A 108 -29.17 8.08 11.33
CA PRO A 108 -27.80 7.85 10.88
C PRO A 108 -27.57 6.35 10.72
N ALA A 109 -27.27 5.88 9.50
CA ALA A 109 -27.03 4.45 9.31
C ALA A 109 -25.82 3.99 10.13
N ASN A 110 -25.83 2.70 10.49
CA ASN A 110 -24.85 2.12 11.38
C ASN A 110 -23.40 2.43 10.90
N PRO A 111 -22.56 3.06 11.74
CA PRO A 111 -21.22 3.50 11.34
C PRO A 111 -20.31 2.34 10.91
N LEU A 112 -20.56 1.11 11.39
CA LEU A 112 -19.84 -0.08 10.96
C LEU A 112 -20.21 -0.48 9.53
N LEU A 113 -21.50 -0.39 9.16
CA LEU A 113 -21.94 -0.65 7.78
C LEU A 113 -21.35 0.38 6.83
N VAL A 114 -21.38 1.65 7.21
CA VAL A 114 -20.79 2.74 6.41
C VAL A 114 -19.28 2.53 6.25
N GLY A 115 -18.58 2.23 7.35
CA GLY A 115 -17.15 1.92 7.33
C GLY A 115 -16.83 0.72 6.44
N PHE A 116 -17.68 -0.31 6.45
CA PHE A 116 -17.49 -1.53 5.65
C PHE A 116 -17.65 -1.27 4.16
N PHE A 117 -18.70 -0.55 3.74
CA PHE A 117 -18.86 -0.17 2.34
C PHE A 117 -17.73 0.75 1.86
N ALA A 118 -17.32 1.71 2.69
CA ALA A 118 -16.21 2.58 2.35
C ALA A 118 -14.87 1.82 2.27
N LEU A 119 -14.65 0.80 3.10
CA LEU A 119 -13.53 -0.13 2.95
C LEU A 119 -13.58 -0.84 1.59
N LEU A 120 -14.72 -1.45 1.22
CA LEU A 120 -14.86 -2.17 -0.05
C LEU A 120 -14.47 -1.29 -1.24
N VAL A 121 -14.98 -0.06 -1.28
CA VAL A 121 -14.71 0.90 -2.35
C VAL A 121 -13.25 1.33 -2.37
N ASN A 122 -12.71 1.68 -1.21
CA ASN A 122 -11.31 2.12 -1.11
C ASN A 122 -10.36 0.99 -1.51
N ASP A 123 -10.59 -0.22 -1.01
CA ASP A 123 -9.75 -1.39 -1.31
C ASP A 123 -9.85 -1.80 -2.79
N PHE A 124 -11.03 -1.68 -3.41
CA PHE A 124 -11.19 -1.85 -4.85
C PHE A 124 -10.39 -0.81 -5.66
N GLY A 125 -10.43 0.46 -5.24
CA GLY A 125 -9.61 1.51 -5.86
C GLY A 125 -8.12 1.24 -5.71
N VAL A 126 -7.69 0.75 -4.54
CA VAL A 126 -6.30 0.32 -4.30
C VAL A 126 -5.92 -0.84 -5.22
N TYR A 127 -6.76 -1.87 -5.35
CA TYR A 127 -6.54 -3.00 -6.26
C TYR A 127 -6.29 -2.52 -7.69
N TRP A 128 -7.16 -1.66 -8.24
CA TRP A 128 -7.02 -1.21 -9.63
C TRP A 128 -5.81 -0.32 -9.84
N VAL A 129 -5.53 0.61 -8.93
CA VAL A 129 -4.31 1.43 -9.01
C VAL A 129 -3.08 0.53 -8.99
N HIS A 130 -3.04 -0.44 -8.09
CA HIS A 130 -1.92 -1.36 -7.96
C HIS A 130 -1.72 -2.17 -9.24
N ARG A 131 -2.80 -2.76 -9.76
CA ARG A 131 -2.79 -3.49 -11.02
C ARG A 131 -2.38 -2.62 -12.22
N LEU A 132 -2.91 -1.40 -12.33
CA LEU A 132 -2.54 -0.47 -13.41
C LEU A 132 -1.04 -0.13 -13.38
N HIS A 133 -0.45 -0.01 -12.19
CA HIS A 133 0.99 0.19 -12.09
C HIS A 133 1.79 -1.04 -12.52
N HIS A 134 1.28 -2.25 -12.34
CA HIS A 134 1.92 -3.46 -12.87
C HIS A 134 1.73 -3.62 -14.38
N ASP A 135 0.53 -3.37 -14.89
CA ASP A 135 0.15 -3.69 -16.27
C ASP A 135 0.61 -2.60 -17.27
N CYS A 136 0.75 -1.35 -16.81
CA CYS A 136 1.17 -0.23 -17.67
C CYS A 136 2.68 -0.02 -17.63
N THR A 137 3.35 -0.23 -18.78
CA THR A 137 4.81 -0.04 -18.93
C THR A 137 5.29 1.34 -18.49
N SER A 138 4.51 2.40 -18.70
CA SER A 138 4.88 3.74 -18.24
C SER A 138 4.76 3.90 -16.73
N LEU A 139 3.79 3.25 -16.08
CA LEU A 139 3.55 3.39 -14.64
C LEU A 139 4.41 2.45 -13.80
N TRP A 140 4.77 1.29 -14.36
CA TRP A 140 5.59 0.28 -13.71
C TRP A 140 6.86 0.82 -13.06
N PRO A 141 7.67 1.68 -13.70
CA PRO A 141 8.89 2.21 -13.09
C PRO A 141 8.69 2.79 -11.68
N PHE A 142 7.56 3.46 -11.43
CA PHE A 142 7.27 4.02 -10.10
C PHE A 142 6.96 2.97 -9.05
N HIS A 143 6.36 1.85 -9.46
CA HIS A 143 6.06 0.73 -8.59
C HIS A 143 7.20 -0.30 -8.51
N ALA A 144 8.05 -0.38 -9.53
CA ALA A 144 9.28 -1.15 -9.55
C ALA A 144 10.23 -0.70 -8.43
N VAL A 145 10.18 0.58 -8.03
CA VAL A 145 10.86 1.05 -6.81
C VAL A 145 10.44 0.20 -5.61
N HIS A 146 9.16 -0.13 -5.45
CA HIS A 146 8.70 -1.00 -4.36
C HIS A 146 9.18 -2.45 -4.52
N HIS A 147 9.06 -3.03 -5.71
CA HIS A 147 9.42 -4.43 -5.99
C HIS A 147 10.93 -4.69 -6.08
N SER A 148 11.75 -3.65 -6.20
CA SER A 148 13.20 -3.78 -6.26
C SER A 148 13.84 -4.14 -4.92
N ALA A 149 13.08 -4.23 -3.83
CA ALA A 149 13.61 -4.66 -2.54
C ALA A 149 14.12 -6.12 -2.61
N GLU A 150 15.41 -6.33 -2.38
CA GLU A 150 16.03 -7.68 -2.40
C GLU A 150 15.81 -8.44 -1.09
N VAL A 151 15.57 -7.70 -0.01
CA VAL A 151 15.11 -8.20 1.28
C VAL A 151 14.02 -7.27 1.79
N MET A 152 13.09 -7.78 2.61
CA MET A 152 11.98 -6.98 3.10
C MET A 152 12.00 -6.85 4.62
N THR A 153 11.65 -5.65 5.08
CA THR A 153 11.34 -5.33 6.48
C THR A 153 10.04 -4.52 6.52
N PRO A 154 9.39 -4.34 7.69
CA PRO A 154 8.19 -3.50 7.76
C PRO A 154 8.37 -2.08 7.19
N ILE A 155 9.61 -1.58 7.10
CA ILE A 155 9.95 -0.29 6.50
C ILE A 155 9.78 -0.31 4.97
N THR A 156 9.92 -1.46 4.31
CA THR A 156 9.77 -1.64 2.87
C THR A 156 8.39 -1.22 2.36
N THR A 157 7.35 -1.21 3.21
CA THR A 157 6.05 -0.56 2.90
C THR A 157 6.21 0.87 2.36
N TYR A 158 7.26 1.59 2.78
CA TYR A 158 7.53 2.99 2.41
C TYR A 158 8.60 3.14 1.33
N ARG A 159 9.09 2.03 0.77
CA ARG A 159 9.92 2.03 -0.44
C ARG A 159 9.03 2.36 -1.64
N LYS A 160 8.64 3.63 -1.78
CA LYS A 160 7.69 4.11 -2.78
C LYS A 160 8.20 5.36 -3.45
N HIS A 161 7.96 5.46 -4.75
CA HIS A 161 8.20 6.69 -5.48
C HIS A 161 7.08 7.71 -5.20
N PRO A 162 7.37 9.01 -4.97
CA PRO A 162 6.34 10.02 -4.73
C PRO A 162 5.28 10.11 -5.85
N VAL A 163 5.67 9.86 -7.10
CA VAL A 163 4.73 9.83 -8.25
C VAL A 163 3.75 8.65 -8.15
N TYR A 164 4.17 7.49 -7.62
CA TYR A 164 3.25 6.39 -7.35
C TYR A 164 2.14 6.87 -6.39
N ASP A 165 2.52 7.52 -5.29
CA ASP A 165 1.57 8.00 -4.29
C ASP A 165 0.68 9.13 -4.84
N LEU A 166 1.22 10.00 -5.70
CA LEU A 166 0.46 11.03 -6.42
C LEU A 166 -0.62 10.41 -7.32
N ILE A 167 -0.23 9.51 -8.24
CA ILE A 167 -1.16 8.85 -9.17
C ILE A 167 -2.20 8.07 -8.37
N SER A 168 -1.75 7.30 -7.38
CA SER A 168 -2.64 6.55 -6.50
C SER A 168 -3.63 7.46 -5.79
N SER A 169 -3.22 8.65 -5.34
CA SER A 169 -4.11 9.59 -4.65
C SER A 169 -5.11 10.24 -5.59
N VAL A 170 -4.72 10.58 -6.82
CA VAL A 170 -5.63 11.13 -7.84
C VAL A 170 -6.66 10.09 -8.27
N VAL A 171 -6.22 8.88 -8.61
CA VAL A 171 -7.11 7.81 -9.06
C VAL A 171 -8.04 7.37 -7.92
N ARG A 172 -7.49 7.10 -6.73
CA ARG A 172 -8.34 6.77 -5.57
C ARG A 172 -9.26 7.93 -5.24
N GLY A 173 -8.78 9.16 -5.20
CA GLY A 173 -9.61 10.35 -4.93
C GLY A 173 -10.76 10.51 -5.93
N ALA A 174 -10.55 10.20 -7.20
CA ALA A 174 -11.63 10.21 -8.20
C ALA A 174 -12.64 9.07 -7.97
N PHE A 175 -12.20 7.82 -7.85
CA PHE A 175 -13.10 6.68 -7.65
C PHE A 175 -13.80 6.72 -6.28
N TYR A 176 -13.00 6.84 -5.22
CA TYR A 176 -13.46 6.92 -3.84
C TYR A 176 -14.25 8.21 -3.60
N GLY A 177 -13.79 9.36 -4.07
CA GLY A 177 -14.50 10.63 -3.84
C GLY A 177 -15.84 10.69 -4.57
N VAL A 178 -15.93 10.15 -5.80
CA VAL A 178 -17.22 10.07 -6.52
C VAL A 178 -18.17 9.10 -5.83
N LEU A 179 -17.71 7.89 -5.48
CA LEU A 179 -18.58 6.89 -4.89
C LEU A 179 -18.92 7.20 -3.43
N GLN A 180 -17.97 7.70 -2.64
CA GLN A 180 -18.22 8.20 -1.29
C GLN A 180 -19.19 9.38 -1.35
N GLY A 181 -18.96 10.34 -2.25
CA GLY A 181 -19.90 11.44 -2.49
C GLY A 181 -21.30 10.95 -2.87
N THR A 182 -21.39 9.88 -3.67
CA THR A 182 -22.66 9.27 -4.10
C THR A 182 -23.36 8.58 -2.94
N VAL A 183 -22.64 7.74 -2.20
CA VAL A 183 -23.19 7.05 -1.02
C VAL A 183 -23.66 8.06 0.00
N ILE A 184 -22.88 9.11 0.27
CA ILE A 184 -23.29 10.19 1.16
C ILE A 184 -24.54 10.85 0.60
N ALA A 185 -24.52 11.42 -0.60
CA ALA A 185 -25.64 12.17 -1.14
C ALA A 185 -26.95 11.37 -1.21
N VAL A 186 -26.88 10.06 -1.49
CA VAL A 186 -28.04 9.18 -1.66
C VAL A 186 -28.55 8.59 -0.34
N PHE A 187 -27.66 8.24 0.58
CA PHE A 187 -28.03 7.48 1.80
C PHE A 187 -27.83 8.26 3.11
N PHE A 188 -27.21 9.45 3.08
CA PHE A 188 -26.80 10.18 4.27
C PHE A 188 -26.93 11.71 4.13
N GLY A 189 -27.50 12.36 5.14
CA GLY A 189 -27.32 13.80 5.34
C GLY A 189 -25.85 14.19 5.61
N PRO A 190 -25.54 15.48 5.94
CA PRO A 190 -24.17 15.97 6.07
C PRO A 190 -23.32 15.07 6.98
N MET A 191 -22.13 14.70 6.50
CA MET A 191 -21.22 13.75 7.12
C MET A 191 -21.04 14.00 8.62
N ALA A 192 -21.49 13.06 9.44
CA ALA A 192 -20.95 12.94 10.78
C ALA A 192 -19.51 12.39 10.69
N ALA A 193 -18.64 12.83 11.60
CA ALA A 193 -17.27 12.32 11.78
C ALA A 193 -17.19 10.78 11.96
N THR A 194 -18.33 10.10 12.10
CA THR A 194 -18.49 8.66 12.33
C THR A 194 -18.07 7.79 11.14
N THR A 195 -18.18 8.26 9.88
CA THR A 195 -17.74 7.52 8.68
C THR A 195 -16.23 7.30 8.65
N ILE A 196 -15.45 8.31 9.09
CA ILE A 196 -13.99 8.24 9.16
C ILE A 196 -13.55 7.22 10.24
N VAL A 197 -14.32 7.11 11.32
CA VAL A 197 -14.04 6.17 12.42
C VAL A 197 -14.18 4.71 11.96
N GLY A 198 -15.22 4.38 11.19
CA GLY A 198 -15.48 3.01 10.74
C GLY A 198 -14.41 2.44 9.79
N ILE A 199 -13.96 3.22 8.80
CA ILE A 199 -12.89 2.81 7.87
C ILE A 199 -11.58 2.60 8.63
N ASN A 200 -11.25 3.54 9.52
CA ASN A 200 -10.05 3.46 10.35
C ASN A 200 -10.08 2.20 11.23
N LEU A 201 -11.26 1.76 11.70
CA LEU A 201 -11.39 0.53 12.47
C LEU A 201 -11.03 -0.72 11.64
N PHE A 202 -11.55 -0.88 10.43
CA PHE A 202 -11.26 -2.08 9.63
C PHE A 202 -9.78 -2.17 9.24
N TYR A 203 -9.18 -1.06 8.81
CA TYR A 203 -7.74 -1.01 8.55
C TYR A 203 -6.93 -1.25 9.83
N PHE A 204 -7.33 -0.66 10.96
CA PHE A 204 -6.68 -0.89 12.25
C PHE A 204 -6.70 -2.38 12.62
N VAL A 205 -7.86 -3.03 12.53
CA VAL A 205 -8.00 -4.47 12.80
C VAL A 205 -7.14 -5.28 11.84
N PHE A 206 -7.19 -5.03 10.53
CA PHE A 206 -6.36 -5.72 9.56
C PHE A 206 -4.86 -5.56 9.84
N ASN A 207 -4.44 -4.38 10.28
CA ASN A 207 -3.04 -4.12 10.64
C ASN A 207 -2.60 -4.96 11.84
N LEU A 208 -3.50 -5.19 12.81
CA LEU A 208 -3.26 -6.06 13.96
C LEU A 208 -3.15 -7.55 13.58
N LEU A 209 -3.71 -7.97 12.43
CA LEU A 209 -3.61 -9.36 11.93
C LEU A 209 -2.24 -9.70 11.33
N GLY A 210 -1.18 -8.99 11.73
CA GLY A 210 0.19 -9.26 11.29
C GLY A 210 0.53 -8.64 9.94
N SER A 211 -0.17 -7.60 9.51
CA SER A 211 0.05 -6.99 8.20
C SER A 211 1.48 -6.46 7.99
N ASN A 212 2.22 -6.10 9.05
CA ASN A 212 3.66 -5.76 8.94
C ASN A 212 4.52 -6.95 8.48
N LEU A 213 4.09 -8.19 8.71
CA LEU A 213 4.82 -9.38 8.26
C LEU A 213 4.81 -9.53 6.73
N ARG A 214 3.91 -8.84 6.03
CA ARG A 214 3.81 -8.87 4.57
C ARG A 214 5.07 -8.38 3.86
N HIS A 215 5.83 -7.52 4.55
CA HIS A 215 7.18 -7.10 4.18
C HIS A 215 8.17 -7.62 5.22
N SER A 216 8.36 -8.94 5.27
CA SER A 216 9.35 -9.55 6.17
C SER A 216 9.79 -10.91 5.62
N HIS A 217 10.79 -11.52 6.25
CA HIS A 217 11.19 -12.91 5.99
C HIS A 217 10.31 -13.93 6.73
N ILE A 218 9.32 -13.49 7.52
CA ILE A 218 8.48 -14.37 8.34
C ILE A 218 7.21 -14.71 7.56
N TRP A 219 7.03 -15.99 7.28
CA TRP A 219 5.88 -16.49 6.54
C TRP A 219 4.63 -16.55 7.43
N LEU A 220 3.52 -15.95 6.96
CA LEU A 220 2.20 -16.07 7.58
C LEU A 220 1.09 -16.12 6.51
N SER A 221 0.49 -17.29 6.32
CA SER A 221 -0.77 -17.45 5.58
C SER A 221 -1.93 -17.54 6.59
N TYR A 222 -3.10 -17.03 6.22
CA TYR A 222 -4.32 -17.19 7.04
C TYR A 222 -5.02 -18.54 6.78
N GLY A 223 -4.42 -19.39 5.96
CA GLY A 223 -4.96 -20.68 5.55
C GLY A 223 -5.89 -20.55 4.35
N ARG A 224 -6.15 -21.69 3.69
CA ARG A 224 -6.81 -21.73 2.38
C ARG A 224 -8.11 -20.95 2.32
N VAL A 225 -8.97 -21.00 3.34
CA VAL A 225 -10.27 -20.32 3.31
C VAL A 225 -10.11 -18.81 3.45
N LEU A 226 -9.36 -18.35 4.46
CA LEU A 226 -9.21 -16.93 4.73
C LEU A 226 -8.37 -16.21 3.67
N ASP A 227 -7.39 -16.89 3.05
CA ASP A 227 -6.60 -16.33 1.93
C ASP A 227 -7.45 -16.06 0.66
N HIS A 228 -8.70 -16.55 0.57
CA HIS A 228 -9.63 -16.15 -0.52
C HIS A 228 -10.46 -14.90 -0.16
N ILE A 229 -10.41 -14.44 1.09
CA ILE A 229 -11.21 -13.32 1.59
C ILE A 229 -10.30 -12.15 1.95
N LEU A 230 -9.22 -12.41 2.68
CA LEU A 230 -8.24 -11.43 3.17
C LEU A 230 -6.87 -11.73 2.57
N ILE A 231 -6.15 -10.68 2.18
CA ILE A 231 -4.76 -10.80 1.72
C ILE A 231 -3.85 -11.05 2.93
N SER A 232 -3.31 -12.26 3.01
CA SER A 232 -2.35 -12.61 4.05
C SER A 232 -0.94 -12.06 3.77
N PRO A 233 -0.09 -11.97 4.80
CA PRO A 233 1.32 -11.64 4.61
C PRO A 233 2.01 -12.51 3.56
N ALA A 234 1.74 -13.81 3.55
CA ALA A 234 2.28 -14.74 2.56
C ALA A 234 1.85 -14.39 1.13
N GLN A 235 0.58 -14.03 0.90
CA GLN A 235 0.10 -13.65 -0.43
C GLN A 235 0.79 -12.39 -0.96
N HIS A 236 1.03 -11.41 -0.09
CA HIS A 236 1.77 -10.19 -0.43
C HIS A 236 3.26 -10.47 -0.66
N GLN A 237 3.88 -11.35 0.13
CA GLN A 237 5.26 -11.77 -0.11
C GLN A 237 5.38 -12.48 -1.47
N ILE A 238 4.43 -13.35 -1.80
CA ILE A 238 4.35 -14.00 -3.12
C ILE A 238 4.25 -12.96 -4.23
N HIS A 239 3.41 -11.93 -4.07
CA HIS A 239 3.31 -10.83 -5.03
C HIS A 239 4.66 -10.12 -5.27
N HIS A 240 5.50 -10.00 -4.24
CA HIS A 240 6.87 -9.47 -4.35
C HIS A 240 7.88 -10.44 -4.97
N SER A 241 7.53 -11.71 -5.11
CA SER A 241 8.45 -12.74 -5.57
C SER A 241 8.80 -12.58 -7.04
N ARG A 242 10.09 -12.75 -7.35
CA ARG A 242 10.60 -12.72 -8.72
C ARG A 242 10.24 -13.96 -9.56
N ALA A 243 9.69 -15.02 -8.96
CA ALA A 243 9.41 -16.27 -9.65
C ALA A 243 8.30 -16.10 -10.70
N PRO A 244 8.43 -16.62 -11.94
CA PRO A 244 7.46 -16.39 -13.02
C PRO A 244 6.02 -16.77 -12.68
N ARG A 245 5.83 -17.84 -11.89
CA ARG A 245 4.51 -18.30 -11.45
C ARG A 245 3.80 -17.34 -10.48
N HIS A 246 4.52 -16.38 -9.90
CA HIS A 246 4.01 -15.38 -8.96
C HIS A 246 3.74 -14.02 -9.62
N HIS A 247 4.24 -13.81 -10.84
CA HIS A 247 4.06 -12.54 -11.55
C HIS A 247 2.57 -12.23 -11.72
N ASN A 248 2.22 -10.97 -11.49
CA ASN A 248 0.86 -10.45 -11.67
C ASN A 248 -0.20 -11.18 -10.84
N LYS A 249 0.15 -11.51 -9.59
CA LYS A 249 -0.76 -12.12 -8.60
C LYS A 249 -0.90 -11.27 -7.35
N ASN A 250 -2.04 -11.38 -6.67
CA ASN A 250 -2.32 -10.82 -5.35
C ASN A 250 -2.10 -9.30 -5.23
N TYR A 251 -2.85 -8.52 -6.01
CA TYR A 251 -2.80 -7.05 -5.97
C TYR A 251 -3.59 -6.41 -4.82
N GLY A 252 -4.49 -7.16 -4.17
CA GLY A 252 -5.30 -6.65 -3.07
C GLY A 252 -4.45 -6.17 -1.89
N GLU A 253 -4.92 -5.14 -1.18
CA GLU A 253 -4.27 -4.64 0.03
C GLU A 253 -4.85 -5.33 1.27
N VAL A 254 -6.18 -5.27 1.43
CA VAL A 254 -6.92 -5.91 2.53
C VAL A 254 -7.66 -7.15 2.05
N LEU A 255 -8.45 -7.02 0.97
CA LEU A 255 -9.36 -8.08 0.54
C LEU A 255 -8.83 -8.83 -0.68
N ALA A 256 -8.83 -10.16 -0.60
CA ALA A 256 -8.43 -11.04 -1.69
C ALA A 256 -9.56 -11.27 -2.72
N ILE A 257 -10.78 -10.81 -2.43
CA ILE A 257 -11.94 -10.99 -3.31
C ILE A 257 -11.74 -10.34 -4.68
N TRP A 258 -11.03 -9.22 -4.75
CA TRP A 258 -10.75 -8.55 -6.03
C TRP A 258 -9.84 -9.39 -6.89
N ASP A 259 -8.78 -9.94 -6.29
CA ASP A 259 -7.92 -10.88 -6.96
C ASP A 259 -8.66 -12.12 -7.43
N TRP A 260 -9.63 -12.59 -6.66
CA TRP A 260 -10.46 -13.72 -7.07
C TRP A 260 -11.34 -13.36 -8.27
N ILE A 261 -12.10 -12.27 -8.18
CA ILE A 261 -13.04 -11.81 -9.22
C ILE A 261 -12.30 -11.56 -10.54
N PHE A 262 -11.11 -10.99 -10.50
CA PHE A 262 -10.35 -10.60 -11.69
C PHE A 262 -9.25 -11.60 -12.09
N GLY A 263 -9.21 -12.79 -11.50
CA GLY A 263 -8.33 -13.88 -11.91
C GLY A 263 -6.84 -13.71 -11.55
N THR A 264 -6.53 -12.85 -10.58
CA THR A 264 -5.17 -12.55 -10.12
C THR A 264 -4.86 -13.21 -8.76
N LEU A 265 -5.79 -13.97 -8.18
CA LEU A 265 -5.58 -14.65 -6.91
C LEU A 265 -4.58 -15.81 -7.03
N TYR A 266 -3.61 -15.81 -6.12
CA TYR A 266 -2.73 -16.93 -5.84
C TYR A 266 -2.80 -17.24 -4.33
N VAL A 267 -3.25 -18.44 -3.99
CA VAL A 267 -3.36 -18.93 -2.61
C VAL A 267 -2.28 -19.99 -2.38
N PRO A 268 -1.31 -19.77 -1.49
CA PRO A 268 -0.27 -20.75 -1.22
C PRO A 268 -0.86 -22.02 -0.58
N LYS A 269 -0.35 -23.18 -0.98
CA LYS A 269 -0.69 -24.47 -0.33
C LYS A 269 0.17 -24.77 0.89
N GLN A 270 1.38 -24.23 0.91
CA GLN A 270 2.38 -24.42 1.95
C GLN A 270 3.34 -23.21 1.96
N ALA A 271 4.26 -23.16 2.91
CA ALA A 271 5.32 -22.17 2.90
C ALA A 271 6.22 -22.35 1.66
N GLU A 272 6.56 -21.24 1.00
CA GLU A 272 7.35 -21.25 -0.22
C GLU A 272 8.65 -20.45 -0.01
N ALA A 273 9.75 -20.95 -0.55
CA ALA A 273 10.99 -20.19 -0.60
C ALA A 273 10.86 -19.10 -1.65
N LEU A 274 10.97 -17.84 -1.23
CA LEU A 274 10.81 -16.68 -2.08
C LEU A 274 12.14 -15.95 -2.25
N GLU A 275 12.38 -15.52 -3.48
CA GLU A 275 13.41 -14.56 -3.83
C GLU A 275 12.75 -13.26 -4.30
N PHE A 276 13.31 -12.11 -3.91
CA PHE A 276 12.76 -10.77 -4.14
C PHE A 276 13.68 -9.91 -5.00
N GLY A 277 13.26 -8.71 -5.37
CA GLY A 277 13.98 -7.85 -6.31
C GLY A 277 13.54 -8.10 -7.75
N LEU A 278 14.01 -7.25 -8.67
CA LEU A 278 13.55 -7.27 -10.05
C LEU A 278 14.11 -8.46 -10.83
N ALA A 279 13.32 -8.95 -11.78
CA ALA A 279 13.70 -10.01 -12.69
C ALA A 279 13.11 -9.79 -14.08
N ASP A 280 13.70 -10.45 -15.06
CA ASP A 280 13.14 -10.54 -16.40
C ASP A 280 11.89 -11.46 -16.43
N PRO A 281 11.16 -11.55 -17.55
CA PRO A 281 9.96 -12.39 -17.64
C PRO A 281 10.19 -13.89 -17.37
N SER A 282 11.43 -14.37 -17.45
CA SER A 282 11.80 -15.75 -17.12
C SER A 282 12.18 -15.94 -15.64
N GLY A 283 12.15 -14.87 -14.84
CA GLY A 283 12.50 -14.87 -13.44
C GLY A 283 14.01 -14.77 -13.18
N ARG A 284 14.82 -14.46 -14.20
CA ARG A 284 16.25 -14.23 -14.00
C ARG A 284 16.46 -12.88 -13.34
N PRO A 285 17.28 -12.80 -12.27
CA PRO A 285 17.49 -11.55 -11.56
C PRO A 285 18.08 -10.47 -12.45
N LEU A 286 17.53 -9.26 -12.36
CA LEU A 286 18.14 -8.06 -12.95
C LEU A 286 19.08 -7.42 -11.91
N PRO A 287 20.14 -6.71 -12.34
CA PRO A 287 20.92 -5.89 -11.44
C PRO A 287 20.02 -4.90 -10.68
N GLN A 288 20.27 -4.70 -9.39
CA GLN A 288 19.55 -3.73 -8.58
C GLN A 288 19.66 -2.33 -9.22
N PRO A 289 18.58 -1.75 -9.77
CA PRO A 289 18.66 -0.45 -10.43
C PRO A 289 18.76 0.70 -9.42
N HIS A 290 18.26 0.51 -8.20
CA HIS A 290 18.15 1.57 -7.21
C HIS A 290 19.12 1.32 -6.06
N ASN A 291 20.41 1.60 -6.27
CA ASN A 291 21.44 1.48 -5.24
C ASN A 291 21.56 2.73 -4.37
N SER A 292 21.00 3.85 -4.84
CA SER A 292 21.01 5.14 -4.18
C SER A 292 19.63 5.80 -4.20
N LEU A 293 19.45 6.80 -3.33
CA LEU A 293 18.23 7.62 -3.29
C LEU A 293 18.03 8.38 -4.61
N LYS A 294 19.12 8.81 -5.25
CA LYS A 294 19.07 9.53 -6.53
C LYS A 294 18.51 8.61 -7.63
N GLU A 295 19.06 7.42 -7.78
CA GLU A 295 18.59 6.44 -8.77
C GLU A 295 17.12 6.08 -8.53
N ALA A 296 16.76 5.79 -7.28
CA ALA A 296 15.39 5.47 -6.89
C ALA A 296 14.35 6.56 -7.21
N LEU A 297 14.77 7.83 -7.35
CA LEU A 297 13.89 8.97 -7.61
C LEU A 297 13.99 9.51 -9.05
N VAL A 298 15.10 9.30 -9.74
CA VAL A 298 15.35 9.86 -11.08
C VAL A 298 15.07 8.84 -12.17
N GLU A 299 15.58 7.62 -12.03
CA GLU A 299 15.48 6.59 -13.07
C GLU A 299 14.01 6.23 -13.40
N PRO A 300 13.08 6.12 -12.43
CA PRO A 300 11.67 5.92 -12.77
C PRO A 300 11.05 7.02 -13.64
N LEU A 301 11.50 8.27 -13.49
CA LEU A 301 11.03 9.39 -14.31
C LEU A 301 11.55 9.30 -15.75
N GLU A 302 12.79 8.85 -15.92
CA GLU A 302 13.40 8.63 -17.24
C GLU A 302 12.69 7.50 -17.98
N GLN A 303 12.47 6.37 -17.30
CA GLN A 303 11.75 5.20 -17.85
C GLN A 303 10.29 5.53 -18.19
N PHE A 304 9.59 6.33 -17.35
CA PHE A 304 8.24 6.81 -17.67
C PHE A 304 8.20 7.57 -19.00
N ALA A 305 9.25 8.33 -19.33
CA ALA A 305 9.31 9.16 -20.53
C ALA A 305 9.67 8.38 -21.81
N GLU A 306 10.26 7.18 -21.72
CA GLU A 306 10.74 6.43 -22.89
C GLU A 306 9.63 6.03 -23.88
N PRO A 307 8.51 5.40 -23.45
CA PRO A 307 7.42 5.06 -24.37
C PRO A 307 6.81 6.30 -25.05
N LEU A 308 6.77 7.43 -24.33
CA LEU A 308 6.26 8.71 -24.84
C LEU A 308 7.19 9.27 -25.93
N ARG A 309 8.50 9.23 -25.73
CA ARG A 309 9.50 9.69 -26.71
C ARG A 309 9.47 8.88 -28.00
N GLY A 310 9.31 7.54 -27.91
CA GLY A 310 9.17 6.67 -29.07
C GLY A 310 7.92 6.99 -29.91
N HIS A 311 6.81 7.33 -29.25
CA HIS A 311 5.55 7.70 -29.92
C HIS A 311 5.66 9.04 -30.66
N PHE A 312 6.20 10.09 -30.04
CA PHE A 312 6.35 11.42 -30.67
C PHE A 312 7.30 11.45 -31.88
N LEU A 313 8.37 10.63 -31.86
CA LEU A 313 9.28 10.51 -33.00
C LEU A 313 8.65 9.77 -34.20
N SER A 314 7.68 8.89 -33.95
CA SER A 314 6.92 8.21 -35.02
C SER A 314 5.88 9.12 -35.68
N VAL A 315 5.30 10.07 -34.92
CA VAL A 315 4.29 11.02 -35.41
C VAL A 315 4.93 12.16 -36.20
N ARG A 316 6.16 12.59 -35.88
CA ARG A 316 6.89 13.59 -36.70
C ARG A 316 7.46 13.06 -38.02
N LYS A 317 7.41 11.75 -38.25
CA LYS A 317 7.85 11.10 -39.50
C LYS A 317 6.68 10.76 -40.45
N LYS A 318 5.46 11.20 -40.14
CA LYS A 318 4.29 11.17 -41.03
C LYS A 318 3.86 12.59 -41.34
#